data_AF-A0A9P0M9L6-F1
#
_entry.id   AF-A0A9P0M9L6-F1
#
_cell.length_a   1.000
_cell.length_b   1.000
_cell.length_c   1.000
_cell.angle_alpha   90.00
_cell.angle_beta   90.00
_cell.angle_gamma   90.00
#
_symmetry.space_group_name_H-M   'P 1'
#
loop_
_entity.id
_entity.type
_entity.pdbx_description
1 polymer ?
#
loop_
_entity_poly.entity_id
_entity_poly.type
_entity_poly.pdbx_seq_one_letter_code
_entity_poly.pdbx_strand_id
1 'polypeptide(L)'
;MVIRHDLEGYEKFSEFMKTFESKGKAVHVLFSGTKDDTGESWCDDCQRAWPVIEKELEKADPESYFIYVQVGDRPTWKDPNCRFRKDPKTKLLVLPTLMRWNCPQRLEGDKCEKEELVSMLFTYDEDD
;
A
#
# COMPACT_ATOMS: atom_id res chain seq x y z
N MET A 1 -16.22 -4.15 4.07
CA MET A 1 -14.90 -4.42 4.68
C MET A 1 -14.18 -5.41 3.80
N VAL A 2 -13.00 -5.03 3.31
CA VAL A 2 -12.12 -5.86 2.48
C VAL A 2 -11.38 -6.93 3.29
N ILE A 3 -10.74 -7.89 2.62
CA ILE A 3 -9.86 -8.86 3.25
C ILE A 3 -8.49 -8.20 3.50
N ARG A 4 -8.14 -8.00 4.78
CA ARG A 4 -6.95 -7.22 5.18
C ARG A 4 -5.77 -8.09 5.59
N HIS A 5 -4.56 -7.70 5.15
CA HIS A 5 -3.29 -8.24 5.60
C HIS A 5 -2.35 -7.12 6.02
N ASP A 6 -1.76 -7.20 7.21
CA ASP A 6 -0.76 -6.26 7.69
C ASP A 6 0.61 -6.95 7.77
N LEU A 7 1.59 -6.43 7.03
CA LEU A 7 2.92 -6.99 6.86
C LEU A 7 3.98 -5.97 7.27
N GLU A 8 5.09 -6.46 7.80
CA GLU A 8 6.19 -5.62 8.23
C GLU A 8 7.53 -6.16 7.71
N GLY A 9 8.26 -5.30 7.01
CA GLY A 9 9.54 -5.60 6.41
C GLY A 9 9.44 -6.32 5.07
N TYR A 10 10.52 -6.21 4.30
CA TYR A 10 10.58 -6.73 2.94
C TYR A 10 10.43 -8.25 2.86
N GLU A 11 11.03 -9.00 3.80
CA GLU A 11 11.01 -10.47 3.73
C GLU A 11 9.60 -11.03 3.92
N LYS A 12 8.87 -10.55 4.93
CA LYS A 12 7.47 -10.97 5.15
C LYS A 12 6.59 -10.59 3.95
N PHE A 13 6.78 -9.38 3.41
CA PHE A 13 6.11 -8.96 2.18
C PHE A 13 6.43 -9.90 1.01
N SER A 14 7.70 -10.16 0.75
CA SER A 14 8.12 -10.99 -0.39
C SER A 14 7.64 -12.43 -0.27
N GLU A 15 7.70 -13.01 0.92
CA GLU A 15 7.21 -14.36 1.19
C GLU A 15 5.70 -14.44 1.01
N PHE A 16 4.95 -13.52 1.62
CA PHE A 16 3.50 -13.44 1.47
C PHE A 16 3.10 -13.33 0.00
N MET A 17 3.69 -12.37 -0.74
CA MET A 17 3.34 -12.13 -2.15
C MET A 17 3.79 -13.26 -3.10
N LYS A 18 4.64 -14.21 -2.66
CA LYS A 18 5.01 -15.39 -3.46
C LYS A 18 3.94 -16.48 -3.39
N THR A 19 3.28 -16.63 -2.25
CA THR A 19 2.29 -17.69 -2.01
C THR A 19 0.85 -17.18 -2.06
N PHE A 20 0.66 -15.87 -2.07
CA PHE A 20 -0.65 -15.24 -2.08
C PHE A 20 -1.35 -15.41 -3.45
N GLU A 21 -2.60 -15.86 -3.41
CA GLU A 21 -3.47 -15.97 -4.57
C GLU A 21 -4.70 -15.08 -4.37
N SER A 22 -4.93 -14.15 -5.29
CA SER A 22 -6.07 -13.24 -5.23
C SER A 22 -7.39 -13.87 -5.68
N LYS A 23 -7.35 -15.09 -6.26
CA LYS A 23 -8.52 -15.79 -6.80
C LYS A 23 -9.35 -14.93 -7.77
N GLY A 24 -8.68 -14.08 -8.55
CA GLY A 24 -9.32 -13.17 -9.50
C GLY A 24 -9.91 -11.90 -8.87
N LYS A 25 -9.74 -11.67 -7.57
CA LYS A 25 -10.18 -10.45 -6.89
C LYS A 25 -9.11 -9.36 -6.96
N ALA A 26 -9.54 -8.11 -6.85
CA ALA A 26 -8.65 -6.96 -6.82
C ALA A 26 -7.75 -7.00 -5.57
N VAL A 27 -6.51 -6.50 -5.73
CA VAL A 27 -5.52 -6.46 -4.66
C VAL A 27 -4.89 -5.07 -4.64
N HIS A 28 -5.07 -4.37 -3.53
CA HIS A 28 -4.48 -3.06 -3.31
C HIS A 28 -3.40 -3.17 -2.24
N VAL A 29 -2.24 -2.58 -2.51
CA VAL A 29 -1.09 -2.61 -1.59
C VAL A 29 -0.72 -1.19 -1.21
N LEU A 30 -0.74 -0.90 0.09
CA LEU A 30 -0.27 0.35 0.66
C LEU A 30 1.09 0.13 1.30
N PHE A 31 2.11 0.85 0.82
CA PHE A 31 3.42 0.91 1.47
C PHE A 31 3.49 2.17 2.33
N SER A 32 3.81 1.99 3.61
CA SER A 32 3.88 3.04 4.63
C SER A 32 5.11 2.87 5.51
N GLY A 33 5.56 3.94 6.16
CA GLY A 33 6.57 3.84 7.22
C GLY A 33 6.04 3.03 8.40
N THR A 34 6.91 2.27 9.06
CA THR A 34 6.57 1.51 10.27
C THR A 34 6.00 2.43 11.36
N LYS A 35 5.00 1.92 12.07
CA LYS A 35 4.37 2.58 13.22
C LYS A 35 5.24 2.41 14.46
N ASP A 36 5.34 3.45 15.27
CA ASP A 36 5.96 3.37 16.60
C ASP A 36 4.98 2.80 17.65
N ASP A 37 5.37 2.84 18.92
CA ASP A 37 4.57 2.34 20.03
C ASP A 37 3.25 3.12 20.24
N THR A 38 3.11 4.33 19.68
CA THR A 38 1.84 5.09 19.72
C THR A 38 0.90 4.67 18.59
N GLY A 39 1.39 3.86 17.65
CA GLY A 39 0.67 3.46 16.45
C GLY A 39 0.81 4.46 15.29
N GLU A 40 1.66 5.47 15.43
CA GLU A 40 1.86 6.52 14.43
C GLU A 40 3.07 6.19 13.54
N SER A 41 2.91 6.40 12.23
CA SER A 41 4.02 6.22 11.30
C SER A 41 5.02 7.37 11.45
N TRP A 42 6.32 7.10 11.42
CA TRP A 42 7.35 8.17 11.35
C TRP A 42 7.25 9.05 10.09
N CYS A 43 6.43 8.64 9.12
CA CYS A 43 6.19 9.30 7.85
C CYS A 43 4.93 10.19 7.94
N ASP A 44 5.12 11.51 8.02
CA ASP A 44 4.02 12.49 8.11
C ASP A 44 3.00 12.36 6.97
N ASP A 45 3.48 12.17 5.73
CA ASP A 45 2.60 11.96 4.56
C ASP A 45 1.75 10.69 4.71
N CYS A 46 2.32 9.65 5.32
CA CYS A 46 1.62 8.39 5.57
C CYS A 46 0.53 8.57 6.62
N GLN A 47 0.77 9.38 7.65
CA GLN A 47 -0.24 9.74 8.65
C GLN A 47 -1.38 10.56 8.03
N ARG A 48 -1.06 11.54 7.17
CA ARG A 48 -2.08 12.37 6.49
C ARG A 48 -2.91 11.59 5.49
N ALA A 49 -2.31 10.65 4.77
CA ALA A 49 -3.01 9.82 3.79
C ALA A 49 -3.87 8.72 4.42
N TRP A 50 -3.46 8.14 5.56
CA TRP A 50 -4.16 7.03 6.20
C TRP A 50 -5.68 7.25 6.39
N PRO A 51 -6.17 8.36 6.97
CA PRO A 51 -7.61 8.55 7.16
C PRO A 51 -8.39 8.64 5.85
N VAL A 52 -7.78 9.17 4.78
CA VAL A 52 -8.39 9.24 3.45
C VAL A 52 -8.47 7.82 2.85
N ILE A 53 -7.38 7.07 2.92
CA ILE A 53 -7.33 5.69 2.41
C ILE A 53 -8.30 4.80 3.16
N GLU A 54 -8.33 4.86 4.49
CA GLU A 54 -9.21 4.06 5.33
C GLU A 54 -10.69 4.34 5.04
N LYS A 55 -11.07 5.62 4.90
CA LYS A 55 -12.42 6.03 4.51
C LYS A 55 -12.82 5.48 3.14
N GLU A 56 -11.97 5.64 2.13
CA GLU A 56 -12.31 5.20 0.77
C GLU A 56 -12.26 3.68 0.61
N LEU A 57 -11.50 2.97 1.44
CA LEU A 57 -11.46 1.52 1.47
C LEU A 57 -12.81 0.90 1.87
N GLU A 58 -13.65 1.63 2.60
CA GLU A 58 -15.02 1.18 2.92
C GLU A 58 -15.90 1.01 1.68
N LYS A 59 -15.56 1.68 0.57
CA LYS A 59 -16.26 1.63 -0.71
C LYS A 59 -15.74 0.55 -1.65
N ALA A 60 -14.60 -0.07 -1.33
CA ALA A 60 -14.02 -1.13 -2.14
C ALA A 60 -14.85 -2.43 -2.07
N ASP A 61 -14.72 -3.29 -3.07
CA ASP A 61 -15.33 -4.63 -3.08
C ASP A 61 -14.96 -5.38 -1.78
N PRO A 62 -15.93 -5.83 -0.95
CA PRO A 62 -15.64 -6.60 0.25
C PRO A 62 -14.84 -7.90 0.02
N GLU A 63 -14.89 -8.46 -1.19
CA GLU A 63 -14.12 -9.64 -1.58
C GLU A 63 -12.70 -9.30 -2.09
N SER A 64 -12.39 -8.01 -2.26
CA SER A 64 -11.04 -7.55 -2.60
C SER A 64 -10.08 -7.62 -1.41
N TYR A 65 -8.78 -7.53 -1.72
CA TYR A 65 -7.71 -7.63 -0.76
C TYR A 65 -7.02 -6.28 -0.56
N PHE A 66 -6.77 -5.92 0.70
CA PHE A 66 -5.95 -4.78 1.07
C PHE A 66 -4.75 -5.21 1.90
N ILE A 67 -3.55 -4.95 1.39
CA ILE A 67 -2.29 -5.33 2.00
C ILE A 67 -1.58 -4.07 2.47
N TYR A 68 -1.52 -3.88 3.79
CA TYR A 68 -0.77 -2.80 4.42
C TYR A 68 0.66 -3.27 4.70
N VAL A 69 1.65 -2.62 4.11
CA VAL A 69 3.06 -2.99 4.19
C VAL A 69 3.86 -1.89 4.87
N GLN A 70 4.38 -2.20 6.05
CA GLN A 70 5.33 -1.36 6.77
C GLN A 70 6.74 -1.61 6.23
N VAL A 71 7.35 -0.58 5.65
CA VAL A 71 8.64 -0.74 4.94
C VAL A 71 9.86 -0.77 5.86
N GLY A 72 9.68 -0.54 7.15
CA GLY A 72 10.74 -0.37 8.14
C GLY A 72 10.83 1.06 8.67
N ASP A 73 11.88 1.31 9.44
CA ASP A 73 12.19 2.62 9.99
C ASP A 73 12.68 3.62 8.91
N ARG A 74 12.76 4.90 9.29
CA ARG A 74 13.17 5.98 8.37
C ARG A 74 14.59 5.76 7.80
N PRO A 75 15.61 5.35 8.58
CA PRO A 75 16.93 5.00 8.04
C PRO A 75 16.88 3.88 7.00
N THR A 76 16.18 2.78 7.28
CA THR A 76 16.04 1.64 6.35
C THR A 76 15.39 2.07 5.03
N TRP A 77 14.37 2.92 5.08
CA TRP A 77 13.73 3.46 3.87
C TRP A 77 14.63 4.40 3.06
N LYS A 78 15.44 5.21 3.74
CA LYS A 78 16.34 6.18 3.09
C LYS A 78 17.57 5.54 2.46
N ASP A 79 17.91 4.31 2.84
CA ASP A 79 19.00 3.57 2.21
C ASP A 79 18.74 3.42 0.69
N PRO A 80 19.67 3.85 -0.19
CA PRO A 80 19.58 3.63 -1.63
C PRO A 80 19.45 2.14 -2.03
N ASN A 81 19.87 1.23 -1.15
CA ASN A 81 19.77 -0.23 -1.30
C ASN A 81 18.51 -0.81 -0.64
N CYS A 82 17.61 0.03 -0.14
CA CYS A 82 16.31 -0.41 0.36
C CYS A 82 15.63 -1.33 -0.68
N ARG A 83 15.31 -2.56 -0.27
CA ARG A 83 14.84 -3.60 -1.18
C ARG A 83 13.53 -3.24 -1.87
N PHE A 84 12.64 -2.53 -1.18
CA PHE A 84 11.41 -2.01 -1.80
C PHE A 84 11.65 -1.00 -2.93
N ARG A 85 12.78 -0.28 -2.92
CA ARG A 85 13.16 0.63 -4.01
C ARG A 85 13.73 -0.13 -5.21
N LYS A 86 14.47 -1.22 -4.94
CA LYS A 86 15.16 -2.03 -5.95
C LYS A 86 14.30 -3.12 -6.57
N ASP A 87 13.27 -3.57 -5.86
CA ASP A 87 12.38 -4.62 -6.33
C ASP A 87 11.60 -4.15 -7.58
N PRO A 88 11.71 -4.87 -8.71
CA PRO A 88 11.06 -4.47 -9.95
C PRO A 88 9.53 -4.50 -9.91
N LYS A 89 8.92 -5.21 -8.95
CA LYS A 89 7.46 -5.27 -8.77
C LYS A 89 6.94 -4.04 -8.03
N THR A 90 7.69 -3.50 -7.08
CA THR A 90 7.26 -2.34 -6.29
C THR A 90 7.84 -1.03 -6.81
N LYS A 91 9.15 -1.00 -7.11
CA LYS A 91 9.90 0.20 -7.56
C LYS A 91 9.51 1.46 -6.79
N LEU A 92 9.51 1.38 -5.45
CA LEU A 92 9.02 2.49 -4.64
C LEU A 92 9.99 3.67 -4.73
N LEU A 93 9.46 4.84 -5.03
CA LEU A 93 10.21 6.09 -5.06
C LEU A 93 9.92 6.94 -3.82
N VAL A 94 8.67 6.93 -3.37
CA VAL A 94 8.13 7.78 -2.30
C VAL A 94 7.15 6.98 -1.42
N LEU A 95 6.97 7.44 -0.18
CA LEU A 95 5.93 6.97 0.74
C LEU A 95 4.95 8.13 1.03
N PRO A 96 3.67 7.83 1.28
CA PRO A 96 3.03 6.55 1.04
C PRO A 96 2.98 6.22 -0.47
N THR A 97 2.88 4.93 -0.80
CA THR A 97 2.50 4.50 -2.14
C THR A 97 1.32 3.56 -2.01
N LEU A 98 0.22 3.86 -2.69
CA LEU A 98 -0.92 2.95 -2.84
C LEU A 98 -0.97 2.46 -4.29
N MET A 99 -1.01 1.16 -4.52
CA MET A 99 -1.05 0.61 -5.89
C MET A 99 -2.00 -0.57 -6.02
N ARG A 100 -2.53 -0.76 -7.23
CA ARG A 100 -3.20 -2.01 -7.61
C ARG A 100 -2.12 -3.02 -8.03
N TRP A 101 -2.07 -4.16 -7.36
CA TRP A 101 -1.03 -5.15 -7.58
C TRP A 101 -1.09 -5.71 -9.00
N ASN A 102 0.08 -5.87 -9.64
CA ASN A 102 0.23 -6.30 -11.04
C ASN A 102 -0.45 -5.39 -12.10
N CYS A 103 -0.91 -4.19 -11.74
CA CYS A 103 -1.46 -3.21 -12.66
C CYS A 103 -0.61 -1.91 -12.65
N PRO A 104 -0.67 -1.07 -13.69
CA PRO A 104 0.11 0.18 -13.75
C PRO A 104 -0.41 1.27 -12.79
N GLN A 105 -1.66 1.18 -12.33
CA GLN A 105 -2.32 2.22 -11.53
C GLN A 105 -1.73 2.28 -10.12
N ARG A 106 -1.24 3.47 -9.75
CA ARG A 106 -0.73 3.76 -8.42
C ARG A 106 -0.82 5.25 -8.08
N LEU A 107 -0.91 5.53 -6.79
CA LEU A 107 -0.84 6.83 -6.17
C LEU A 107 0.42 6.89 -5.30
N GLU A 108 1.05 8.04 -5.29
CA GLU A 108 2.35 8.25 -4.68
C GLU A 108 2.33 9.58 -3.94
N GLY A 109 2.81 9.60 -2.69
CA GLY A 109 2.92 10.80 -1.87
C GLY A 109 1.58 11.49 -1.64
N ASP A 110 1.51 12.78 -1.97
CA ASP A 110 0.34 13.66 -1.77
C ASP A 110 -0.91 13.20 -2.54
N LYS A 111 -0.75 12.41 -3.61
CA LYS A 111 -1.87 11.81 -4.34
C LYS A 111 -2.68 10.84 -3.48
N CYS A 112 -2.05 10.22 -2.48
CA CYS A 112 -2.74 9.35 -1.52
C CYS A 112 -3.63 10.14 -0.53
N GLU A 113 -3.50 11.47 -0.49
CA GLU A 113 -4.35 12.36 0.32
C GLU A 113 -5.57 12.86 -0.46
N LYS A 114 -5.72 12.51 -1.75
CA LYS A 114 -6.81 12.96 -2.61
C LYS A 114 -7.92 11.92 -2.64
N GLU A 115 -9.02 12.23 -1.94
CA GLU A 115 -10.19 11.34 -1.82
C GLU A 115 -10.65 10.82 -3.19
N GLU A 116 -10.79 11.68 -4.20
CA GLU A 116 -11.24 11.28 -5.53
C GLU A 116 -10.31 10.24 -6.19
N LEU A 117 -8.99 10.41 -6.07
CA LEU A 117 -8.00 9.53 -6.70
C LEU A 117 -7.97 8.18 -6.00
N VAL A 118 -8.03 8.19 -4.67
CA VAL A 118 -8.08 6.97 -3.86
C VAL A 118 -9.37 6.20 -4.14
N SER A 119 -10.50 6.90 -4.21
CA SER A 119 -11.80 6.31 -4.57
C SER A 119 -11.75 5.65 -5.95
N MET A 120 -11.22 6.35 -6.95
CA MET A 120 -11.05 5.80 -8.30
C MET A 120 -10.17 4.56 -8.30
N LEU A 121 -9.05 4.56 -7.56
CA LEU A 121 -8.17 3.40 -7.52
C LEU A 121 -8.85 2.17 -6.89
N PHE A 122 -9.72 2.35 -5.90
CA PHE A 122 -10.41 1.25 -5.22
C PHE A 122 -11.63 0.73 -5.97
N THR A 123 -12.33 1.58 -6.71
CA THR A 123 -13.62 1.25 -7.33
C THR A 123 -13.54 1.00 -8.83
N TYR A 124 -12.42 1.32 -9.47
CA TYR A 124 -12.25 1.09 -10.90
C TYR A 124 -11.99 -0.38 -11.21
N ASP A 125 -12.92 -1.02 -11.91
CA ASP A 125 -12.73 -2.31 -12.56
C ASP A 125 -12.29 -2.09 -14.01
N GLU A 126 -11.20 -2.74 -14.43
CA GLU A 126 -10.67 -2.67 -15.80
C GLU A 126 -11.48 -3.53 -16.80
N ASP A 127 -12.61 -4.11 -16.37
CA ASP A 127 -13.44 -5.06 -17.12
C ASP A 127 -14.68 -4.42 -17.79
N ASP A 128 -14.63 -3.13 -18.16
CA ASP A 128 -15.62 -2.47 -19.05
C ASP A 128 -15.00 -2.19 -20.44
#